data_AF-A0A257R9Z7-F1
#
_entry.id   AF-A0A257R9Z7-F1
#
_cell.length_a   1.000
_cell.length_b   1.000
_cell.length_c   1.000
_cell.angle_alpha   90.00
_cell.angle_beta   90.00
_cell.angle_gamma   90.00
#
_symmetry.space_group_name_H-M   'P 1'
#
loop_
_entity.id
_entity.type
_entity.pdbx_description
1 polymer ?
#
loop_
_entity_poly.entity_id
_entity_poly.type
_entity_poly.pdbx_seq_one_letter_code
_entity_poly.pdbx_strand_id
1 'polypeptide(L)'
;MDQTPFPEIPHRHEAFADGLLLDCGIRIAPLAIAYRTYGTLNAARTNAVLVCHALTGDQYVAEPHPLTGKPAWWGTLVGLGKPVDTDRYFVICSNVLGGCMGSTGPRSERTPGGSDAWGIEFPPITVQDMVRAQKKLMDSLQITRLFAVVGGSMGGMQVLAW
;
A
#
# COMPACT_ATOMS: atom_id res chain seq x y z
N MET A 1 17.39 -18.02 17.68
CA MET A 1 16.39 -17.36 16.82
C MET A 1 16.62 -17.90 15.44
N ASP A 2 15.61 -18.55 14.85
CA ASP A 2 15.70 -19.07 13.49
C ASP A 2 16.06 -17.90 12.55
N GLN A 3 17.22 -18.01 11.88
CA GLN A 3 17.71 -17.02 10.92
C GLN A 3 17.33 -17.36 9.49
N THR A 4 16.42 -18.33 9.29
CA THR A 4 15.89 -18.64 7.96
C THR A 4 15.33 -17.36 7.34
N PRO A 5 15.90 -16.90 6.21
CA PRO A 5 15.39 -15.74 5.52
C PRO A 5 13.93 -15.97 5.17
N PHE A 6 13.06 -15.00 5.46
CA PHE A 6 11.69 -15.08 4.97
C PHE A 6 11.69 -15.13 3.45
N PRO A 7 10.78 -15.88 2.82
CA PRO A 7 10.66 -15.90 1.38
C PRO A 7 10.47 -14.47 0.84
N GLU A 8 11.34 -14.04 -0.06
CA GLU A 8 11.12 -12.81 -0.80
C GLU A 8 10.05 -13.05 -1.87
N ILE A 9 9.05 -12.18 -1.87
CA ILE A 9 7.97 -12.22 -2.85
C ILE A 9 8.10 -10.97 -3.72
N PRO A 10 8.19 -11.12 -5.05
CA PRO A 10 8.15 -9.98 -5.94
C PRO A 10 6.84 -9.22 -5.77
N HIS A 11 6.95 -7.94 -5.44
CA HIS A 11 5.82 -7.03 -5.35
C HIS A 11 5.85 -6.06 -6.51
N ARG A 12 4.66 -5.70 -7.02
CA ARG A 12 4.54 -4.48 -7.83
C ARG A 12 4.72 -3.30 -6.88
N HIS A 13 5.68 -2.44 -7.19
CA HIS A 13 6.00 -1.25 -6.42
C HIS A 13 6.11 -0.02 -7.31
N GLU A 14 5.80 1.15 -6.75
CA GLU A 14 6.32 2.42 -7.25
C GLU A 14 7.44 2.89 -6.33
N ALA A 15 8.54 3.36 -6.91
CA ALA A 15 9.69 3.87 -6.19
C ALA A 15 9.82 5.39 -6.40
N PHE A 16 10.05 6.11 -5.30
CA PHE A 16 10.17 7.56 -5.25
C PHE A 16 11.52 7.92 -4.67
N ALA A 17 12.44 8.36 -5.54
CA ALA A 17 13.80 8.74 -5.14
C ALA A 17 13.81 9.94 -4.17
N ASP A 18 12.87 10.88 -4.35
CA ASP A 18 12.71 12.05 -3.47
C ASP A 18 12.10 11.69 -2.10
N GLY A 19 11.52 10.49 -1.98
CA GLY A 19 11.02 9.95 -0.74
C GLY A 19 9.78 10.66 -0.20
N LEU A 20 9.64 10.66 1.12
CA LEU A 20 8.56 11.35 1.84
C LEU A 20 9.10 11.99 3.13
N LEU A 21 8.75 13.26 3.34
CA LEU A 21 8.94 13.94 4.62
C LEU A 21 7.80 13.55 5.56
N LEU A 22 8.15 12.99 6.71
CA LEU A 22 7.20 12.53 7.71
C LEU A 22 6.79 13.65 8.67
N ASP A 23 5.71 13.45 9.41
CA ASP A 23 5.26 14.40 10.43
C ASP A 23 6.28 14.59 11.56
N CYS A 24 7.09 13.56 11.83
CA CYS A 24 8.18 13.65 12.81
C CYS A 24 9.41 14.43 12.30
N GLY A 25 9.37 14.99 11.09
CA GLY A 25 10.45 15.79 10.50
C GLY A 25 11.57 14.97 9.83
N ILE A 26 11.52 13.65 9.92
CA ILE A 26 12.47 12.75 9.24
C ILE A 26 12.01 12.50 7.81
N ARG A 27 12.97 12.45 6.87
CA ARG A 27 12.70 12.04 5.48
C ARG A 27 13.11 10.58 5.29
N ILE A 28 12.19 9.78 4.75
CA ILE A 28 12.49 8.45 4.22
C ILE A 28 12.75 8.59 2.72
N ALA A 29 13.97 8.29 2.27
CA ALA A 29 14.33 8.27 0.85
C ALA A 29 15.39 7.19 0.58
N PRO A 30 15.22 6.36 -0.47
CA PRO A 30 14.06 6.29 -1.35
C PRO A 30 12.84 5.69 -0.64
N LEU A 31 11.64 6.02 -1.13
CA LEU A 31 10.39 5.42 -0.69
C LEU A 31 9.92 4.42 -1.75
N ALA A 32 9.59 3.20 -1.34
CA ALA A 32 8.92 2.20 -2.16
C ALA A 32 7.51 1.96 -1.61
N ILE A 33 6.51 1.92 -2.49
CA ILE A 33 5.12 1.61 -2.13
C ILE A 33 4.69 0.38 -2.91
N ALA A 34 4.49 -0.74 -2.24
CA ALA A 34 3.92 -1.94 -2.84
C ALA A 34 2.40 -1.80 -2.95
N TYR A 35 1.84 -2.23 -4.09
CA TYR A 35 0.41 -2.10 -4.35
C TYR A 35 -0.10 -3.15 -5.34
N ARG A 36 -1.41 -3.33 -5.35
CA ARG A 36 -2.16 -4.10 -6.36
C ARG A 36 -3.24 -3.25 -6.97
N THR A 37 -3.60 -3.62 -8.20
CA THR A 37 -4.67 -2.99 -8.97
C THR A 37 -5.57 -4.06 -9.53
N TYR A 38 -6.88 -3.81 -9.54
CA TYR A 38 -7.89 -4.73 -10.07
C TYR A 38 -8.87 -3.95 -10.96
N GLY A 39 -9.31 -4.53 -12.06
CA GLY A 39 -10.12 -3.85 -13.07
C GLY A 39 -9.31 -2.94 -13.98
N THR A 40 -9.98 -2.03 -14.68
CA THR A 40 -9.36 -1.14 -15.68
C THR A 40 -9.69 0.33 -15.42
N LEU A 41 -8.65 1.16 -15.36
CA LEU A 41 -8.81 2.61 -15.25
C LEU A 41 -9.40 3.16 -16.56
N ASN A 42 -10.54 3.84 -16.47
CA ASN A 42 -11.18 4.41 -17.64
C ASN A 42 -10.38 5.60 -18.20
N ALA A 43 -10.63 5.97 -19.46
CA ALA A 43 -9.89 7.04 -20.13
C ALA A 43 -9.98 8.40 -19.41
N ALA A 44 -11.12 8.67 -18.77
CA ALA A 44 -11.35 9.90 -18.00
C ALA A 44 -10.74 9.85 -16.58
N ARG A 45 -10.22 8.70 -16.15
CA ARG A 45 -9.66 8.41 -14.82
C ARG A 45 -10.61 8.73 -13.66
N THR A 46 -11.90 8.50 -13.85
CA THR A 46 -12.95 8.84 -12.88
C THR A 46 -13.45 7.65 -12.07
N ASN A 47 -13.00 6.43 -12.37
CA ASN A 47 -13.49 5.19 -11.75
C ASN A 47 -12.49 4.57 -10.75
N ALA A 48 -11.52 5.32 -10.26
CA ALA A 48 -10.51 4.83 -9.32
C ALA A 48 -11.07 4.72 -7.89
N VAL A 49 -10.97 3.55 -7.27
CA VAL A 49 -11.36 3.31 -5.87
C VAL A 49 -10.13 2.89 -5.08
N LEU A 50 -9.81 3.62 -4.01
CA LEU A 50 -8.73 3.25 -3.10
C LEU A 50 -9.27 2.44 -1.93
N VAL A 51 -8.68 1.27 -1.70
CA VAL A 51 -8.95 0.42 -0.55
C VAL A 51 -7.80 0.56 0.46
N CYS A 52 -8.13 0.98 1.67
CA CYS A 52 -7.20 1.10 2.79
C CYS A 52 -7.33 -0.12 3.71
N HIS A 53 -6.25 -0.89 3.85
CA HIS A 53 -6.25 -2.09 4.69
C HIS A 53 -6.13 -1.77 6.20
N ALA A 54 -6.58 -2.69 7.05
CA ALA A 54 -6.46 -2.60 8.51
C ALA A 54 -5.02 -2.88 9.01
N LEU A 55 -4.77 -2.82 10.32
CA LEU A 55 -3.42 -2.88 10.91
C LEU A 55 -2.54 -4.04 10.39
N THR A 56 -3.10 -5.24 10.29
CA THR A 56 -2.37 -6.46 9.88
C THR A 56 -2.72 -6.90 8.46
N GLY A 57 -3.38 -6.04 7.68
CA GLY A 57 -3.68 -6.29 6.28
C GLY A 57 -2.52 -5.91 5.35
N ASP A 58 -2.76 -6.11 4.06
CA ASP A 58 -1.80 -5.85 2.99
C ASP A 58 -2.53 -5.52 1.67
N GLN A 59 -1.79 -5.38 0.58
CA GLN A 59 -2.28 -5.03 -0.75
C GLN A 59 -3.11 -6.12 -1.45
N TYR A 60 -3.08 -7.38 -0.99
CA TYR A 60 -3.74 -8.52 -1.64
C TYR A 60 -5.22 -8.64 -1.23
N VAL A 61 -6.00 -7.61 -1.58
CA VAL A 61 -7.40 -7.46 -1.16
C VAL A 61 -8.39 -8.36 -1.92
N ALA A 62 -8.06 -8.73 -3.16
CA ALA A 62 -8.96 -9.44 -4.08
C ALA A 62 -8.33 -10.65 -4.80
N GLU A 63 -7.15 -11.10 -4.38
CA GLU A 63 -6.48 -12.30 -4.91
C GLU A 63 -5.86 -13.15 -3.78
N PRO A 64 -5.54 -14.45 -4.01
CA PRO A 64 -4.88 -15.27 -2.99
C PRO A 64 -3.55 -14.67 -2.54
N HIS A 65 -3.29 -14.68 -1.24
CA HIS A 65 -2.08 -14.11 -0.68
C HIS A 65 -0.85 -14.95 -1.06
N PRO A 66 0.17 -14.37 -1.75
CA PRO A 66 1.25 -15.15 -2.35
C PRO A 66 2.15 -15.87 -1.34
N LEU A 67 2.26 -15.35 -0.10
CA LEU A 67 3.06 -16.00 0.95
C LEU A 67 2.32 -17.11 1.69
N THR A 68 1.01 -16.95 1.88
CA THR A 68 0.25 -17.77 2.84
C THR A 68 -0.75 -18.69 2.17
N GLY A 69 -1.03 -18.49 0.88
CA GLY A 69 -2.08 -19.20 0.15
C GLY A 69 -3.50 -18.89 0.63
N LYS A 70 -3.66 -18.01 1.62
CA LYS A 70 -4.97 -17.64 2.15
C LYS A 70 -5.79 -16.92 1.08
N PRO A 71 -7.13 -17.09 1.07
CA PRO A 71 -8.01 -16.28 0.23
C PRO A 71 -7.84 -14.78 0.48
N ALA A 72 -8.26 -14.00 -0.51
CA ALA A 72 -8.27 -12.54 -0.45
C ALA A 72 -8.98 -12.02 0.81
N TRP A 73 -8.35 -11.10 1.56
CA TRP A 73 -8.86 -10.68 2.87
C TRP A 73 -10.18 -9.89 2.80
N TRP A 74 -10.54 -9.33 1.64
CA TRP A 74 -11.85 -8.72 1.40
C TRP A 74 -12.58 -9.28 0.18
N GLY A 75 -12.34 -10.56 -0.11
CA GLY A 75 -12.90 -11.24 -1.28
C GLY A 75 -14.44 -11.31 -1.32
N THR A 76 -15.18 -10.95 -0.27
CA THR A 76 -16.65 -10.83 -0.33
C THR A 76 -17.11 -9.46 -0.82
N LEU A 77 -16.30 -8.41 -0.67
CA LEU A 77 -16.64 -7.05 -1.10
C LEU A 77 -15.97 -6.64 -2.41
N VAL A 78 -14.74 -7.09 -2.68
CA VAL A 78 -13.95 -6.64 -3.83
C VAL A 78 -13.80 -7.74 -4.88
N GLY A 79 -14.18 -7.45 -6.14
CA GLY A 79 -14.03 -8.37 -7.28
C GLY A 79 -15.20 -8.28 -8.27
N LEU A 80 -15.21 -9.17 -9.26
CA LEU A 80 -16.20 -9.19 -10.34
C LEU A 80 -17.63 -9.34 -9.80
N GLY A 81 -18.51 -8.38 -10.10
CA GLY A 81 -19.92 -8.39 -9.70
C GLY A 81 -20.17 -8.20 -8.19
N LYS A 82 -19.14 -7.84 -7.41
CA LYS A 82 -19.24 -7.61 -5.96
C LYS A 82 -19.55 -6.14 -5.64
N PRO A 83 -19.85 -5.78 -4.38
CA PRO A 83 -20.16 -4.39 -4.02
C PRO A 83 -19.12 -3.36 -4.50
N VAL A 84 -17.83 -3.68 -4.40
CA VAL A 84 -16.74 -2.96 -5.07
C VAL A 84 -16.37 -3.74 -6.34
N ASP A 85 -17.12 -3.45 -7.39
CA ASP A 85 -17.11 -4.21 -8.64
C ASP A 85 -15.91 -3.86 -9.53
N THR A 86 -15.02 -4.83 -9.75
CA THR A 86 -13.84 -4.64 -10.60
C THR A 86 -14.14 -4.64 -12.10
N ASP A 87 -15.37 -4.96 -12.52
CA ASP A 87 -15.82 -4.73 -13.90
C ASP A 87 -16.10 -3.24 -14.19
N ARG A 88 -16.36 -2.47 -13.12
CA ARG A 88 -16.78 -1.05 -13.20
C ARG A 88 -15.71 -0.10 -12.71
N TYR A 89 -14.99 -0.49 -11.66
CA TYR A 89 -14.02 0.36 -10.98
C TYR A 89 -12.59 -0.16 -11.15
N PHE A 90 -11.65 0.79 -11.19
CA PHE A 90 -10.24 0.52 -11.04
C PHE A 90 -9.88 0.55 -9.57
N VAL A 91 -9.78 -0.62 -8.95
CA VAL A 91 -9.53 -0.75 -7.52
C VAL A 91 -8.03 -0.76 -7.26
N ILE A 92 -7.57 0.02 -6.29
CA ILE A 92 -6.17 0.11 -5.88
C ILE A 92 -6.10 -0.23 -4.40
N CYS A 93 -5.11 -1.04 -4.00
CA CYS A 93 -4.80 -1.28 -2.60
C CYS A 93 -3.28 -1.23 -2.44
N SER A 94 -2.76 -0.36 -1.57
CA SER A 94 -1.34 -0.29 -1.25
C SER A 94 -1.05 -0.96 0.09
N ASN A 95 0.11 -1.58 0.25
CA ASN A 95 0.63 -1.85 1.58
C ASN A 95 1.04 -0.52 2.21
N VAL A 96 0.64 -0.28 3.45
CA VAL A 96 0.94 1.00 4.12
C VAL A 96 2.45 1.20 4.28
N LEU A 97 2.88 2.46 4.30
CA LEU A 97 4.19 2.86 4.83
C LEU A 97 4.35 2.26 6.24
N GLY A 98 5.51 1.71 6.54
CA GLY A 98 5.78 0.99 7.80
C GLY A 98 5.28 -0.46 7.81
N GLY A 99 4.60 -0.92 6.76
CA GLY A 99 4.20 -2.30 6.58
C GLY A 99 5.37 -3.25 6.34
N CYS A 100 5.06 -4.53 6.19
CA CYS A 100 6.06 -5.60 6.00
C CYS A 100 5.81 -6.45 4.74
N MET A 101 4.91 -6.02 3.85
CA MET A 101 4.56 -6.74 2.61
C MET A 101 4.96 -5.93 1.37
N GLY A 102 6.19 -5.41 1.36
CA GLY A 102 6.84 -4.81 0.20
C GLY A 102 6.94 -3.28 0.17
N SER A 103 6.09 -2.56 0.92
CA SER A 103 6.27 -1.11 1.11
C SER A 103 7.44 -0.82 2.06
N THR A 104 8.02 0.38 1.95
CA THR A 104 9.10 0.80 2.86
C THR A 104 8.65 0.72 4.31
N GLY A 105 9.39 -0.02 5.12
CA GLY A 105 9.11 -0.25 6.52
C GLY A 105 10.38 -0.68 7.27
N PRO A 106 10.25 -1.13 8.53
CA PRO A 106 11.39 -1.55 9.35
C PRO A 106 12.29 -2.62 8.70
N ARG A 107 11.75 -3.44 7.79
CA ARG A 107 12.52 -4.48 7.08
C ARG A 107 13.23 -4.00 5.83
N SER A 108 12.95 -2.78 5.37
CA SER A 108 13.56 -2.23 4.17
C SER A 108 14.99 -1.78 4.45
N GLU A 109 15.84 -1.82 3.43
CA GLU A 109 17.17 -1.21 3.47
C GLU A 109 17.08 0.27 3.87
N ARG A 110 17.94 0.67 4.81
CA ARG A 110 18.01 2.06 5.30
C ARG A 110 18.68 2.98 4.29
N THR A 111 19.70 2.47 3.60
CA THR A 111 20.46 3.19 2.58
C THR A 111 20.53 2.33 1.32
N PRO A 112 20.28 2.89 0.12
CA PRO A 112 20.34 2.12 -1.12
C PRO A 112 21.66 1.37 -1.30
N GLY A 113 21.60 0.06 -1.49
CA GLY A 113 22.80 -0.78 -1.68
C GLY A 113 23.58 -1.05 -0.39
N GLY A 114 23.03 -0.67 0.76
CA GLY A 114 23.56 -1.04 2.07
C GLY A 114 22.98 -2.39 2.54
N SER A 115 23.63 -3.00 3.53
CA SER A 115 23.18 -4.25 4.16
C SER A 115 22.16 -4.04 5.29
N ASP A 116 22.09 -2.82 5.82
CA ASP A 116 21.38 -2.56 7.07
C ASP A 116 19.92 -2.19 6.79
N ALA A 117 19.00 -2.98 7.35
CA ALA A 117 17.59 -2.60 7.42
C ALA A 117 17.38 -1.50 8.46
N TRP A 118 16.29 -0.74 8.31
CA TRP A 118 15.90 0.26 9.30
C TRP A 118 15.73 -0.31 10.73
N GLY A 119 15.14 -1.51 10.85
CA GLY A 119 14.89 -2.16 12.13
C GLY A 119 14.16 -1.25 13.12
N ILE A 120 14.66 -1.19 14.35
CA ILE A 120 14.12 -0.34 15.42
C ILE A 120 14.39 1.16 15.21
N GLU A 121 15.22 1.53 14.25
CA GLU A 121 15.51 2.93 13.90
C GLU A 121 14.51 3.48 12.87
N PHE A 122 13.56 2.66 12.38
CA PHE A 122 12.51 3.15 11.50
C PHE A 122 11.75 4.28 12.21
N PRO A 123 11.60 5.47 11.59
CA PRO A 123 11.01 6.60 12.26
C PRO A 123 9.55 6.33 12.61
N PRO A 124 9.03 6.93 13.71
CA PRO A 124 7.60 6.86 14.00
C PRO A 124 6.81 7.52 12.85
N ILE A 125 5.74 6.85 12.42
CA ILE A 125 4.85 7.30 11.35
C ILE A 125 3.44 7.52 11.88
N THR A 126 2.71 8.42 11.23
CA THR A 126 1.29 8.73 11.50
C THR A 126 0.38 8.12 10.43
N VAL A 127 -0.93 8.14 10.67
CA VAL A 127 -1.92 7.82 9.63
C VAL A 127 -1.82 8.82 8.46
N GLN A 128 -1.50 10.10 8.74
CA GLN A 128 -1.32 11.11 7.71
C GLN A 128 -0.10 10.80 6.82
N ASP A 129 0.99 10.27 7.39
CA ASP A 129 2.15 9.79 6.62
C ASP A 129 1.76 8.69 5.64
N MET A 130 0.94 7.72 6.09
CA MET A 130 0.43 6.64 5.24
C MET A 130 -0.41 7.20 4.09
N VAL A 131 -1.30 8.16 4.36
CA VAL A 131 -2.14 8.83 3.34
C VAL A 131 -1.29 9.64 2.37
N ARG A 132 -0.26 10.36 2.82
CA ARG A 132 0.67 11.08 1.92
C ARG A 132 1.44 10.14 1.00
N ALA A 133 1.84 8.97 1.49
CA ALA A 133 2.44 7.93 0.65
C ALA A 133 1.44 7.45 -0.42
N GLN A 134 0.20 7.13 -0.03
CA GLN A 134 -0.85 6.74 -0.98
C GLN A 134 -1.14 7.85 -2.01
N LYS A 135 -1.11 9.13 -1.61
CA LYS A 135 -1.26 10.27 -2.52
C LYS A 135 -0.14 10.33 -3.56
N LYS A 136 1.12 10.13 -3.15
CA LYS A 136 2.25 10.02 -4.11
C LYS A 136 2.03 8.88 -5.11
N LEU A 137 1.51 7.73 -4.65
CA LEU A 137 1.13 6.62 -5.54
C LEU A 137 -0.01 7.01 -6.50
N MET A 138 -1.05 7.70 -6.03
CA MET A 138 -2.14 8.13 -6.92
C MET A 138 -1.61 9.10 -7.99
N ASP A 139 -0.72 10.01 -7.61
CA ASP A 139 -0.10 10.97 -8.53
C ASP A 139 0.75 10.28 -9.60
N SER A 140 1.55 9.26 -9.25
CA SER A 140 2.34 8.51 -10.24
C SER A 140 1.47 7.69 -11.18
N LEU A 141 0.31 7.20 -10.71
CA LEU A 141 -0.71 6.56 -11.53
C LEU A 141 -1.56 7.57 -12.33
N GLN A 142 -1.27 8.88 -12.21
CA GLN A 142 -1.98 10.00 -12.84
C GLN A 142 -3.47 10.04 -12.46
N ILE A 143 -3.80 9.68 -11.23
CA ILE A 143 -5.16 9.73 -10.66
C ILE A 143 -5.26 10.95 -9.75
N THR A 144 -5.89 12.00 -10.26
CA THR A 144 -6.05 13.26 -9.52
C THR A 144 -7.29 13.28 -8.63
N ARG A 145 -8.24 12.38 -8.86
CA ARG A 145 -9.46 12.22 -8.05
C ARG A 145 -9.83 10.75 -7.91
N LEU A 146 -10.09 10.35 -6.67
CA LEU A 146 -10.66 9.05 -6.36
C LEU A 146 -12.19 9.12 -6.43
N PHE A 147 -12.81 8.13 -7.05
CA PHE A 147 -14.26 7.92 -6.99
C PHE A 147 -14.71 7.69 -5.54
N ALA A 148 -13.96 6.85 -4.82
CA ALA A 148 -14.18 6.56 -3.42
C ALA A 148 -12.88 6.11 -2.73
N VAL A 149 -12.84 6.29 -1.41
CA VAL A 149 -11.86 5.68 -0.51
C VAL A 149 -12.62 4.84 0.51
N VAL A 150 -12.24 3.58 0.67
CA VAL A 150 -12.96 2.64 1.55
C VAL A 150 -11.98 1.85 2.42
N GLY A 151 -12.38 1.55 3.66
CA GLY A 151 -11.53 0.86 4.63
C GLY A 151 -12.18 0.81 6.01
N GLY A 152 -11.76 -0.15 6.83
CA GLY A 152 -12.22 -0.32 8.21
C GLY A 152 -11.06 -0.44 9.20
N SER A 153 -11.32 -0.22 10.50
CA SER A 153 -10.27 -0.20 11.54
C SER A 153 -9.19 0.86 11.21
N MET A 154 -7.89 0.53 11.23
CA MET A 154 -6.83 1.43 10.75
C MET A 154 -7.04 1.86 9.30
N GLY A 155 -7.68 1.03 8.47
CA GLY A 155 -8.11 1.41 7.13
C GLY A 155 -9.16 2.52 7.14
N GLY A 156 -10.06 2.52 8.13
CA GLY A 156 -11.04 3.59 8.32
C GLY A 156 -10.40 4.89 8.82
N MET A 157 -9.36 4.79 9.65
CA MET A 157 -8.57 5.98 10.04
C MET A 157 -7.92 6.64 8.83
N GLN A 158 -7.35 5.85 7.90
CA GLN A 158 -6.80 6.35 6.64
C GLN A 158 -7.88 7.00 5.77
N VAL A 159 -9.05 6.37 5.62
CA VAL A 159 -10.19 6.92 4.87
C VAL A 159 -10.60 8.30 5.38
N LEU A 160 -10.64 8.50 6.71
CA LEU A 160 -11.01 9.80 7.31
C LEU A 160 -9.94 10.89 7.14
N ALA A 161 -8.70 10.51 6.88
CA ALA A 161 -7.57 11.42 6.70
C ALA A 161 -7.32 11.80 5.22
N TRP A 162 -8.04 11.16 4.28
CA TRP A 162 -8.07 11.45 2.85
C TRP A 162 -8.98 12.63 2.50
#